data_AF-A0A2E8D6G7-F1
#
_entry.id   AF-A0A2E8D6G7-F1
#
_cell.length_a   1.000
_cell.length_b   1.000
_cell.length_c   1.000
_cell.angle_alpha   90.00
_cell.angle_beta   90.00
_cell.angle_gamma   90.00
#
_symmetry.space_group_name_H-M   'P 1'
#
loop_
_entity.id
_entity.type
_entity.pdbx_description
1 polymer ?
#
loop_
_entity_poly.entity_id
_entity_poly.type
_entity_poly.pdbx_seq_one_letter_code
_entity_poly.pdbx_strand_id
1 'polypeptide(L)'
;MADYADDIAVWQECQDVVSASVTFMNEQCLFKGAANALRSEIGDSLQYGKSQTLAQRLIDFVHDAEQQLREGERLPMSTEILESAFGLYKQLERQHSKSGFTSLLACLPALLKPTTPGAVGVAFNRVSAKDVQAWIKKHFGSSVTSRRHSAYAEHKAHLKSATVQPATT
;
A
#
# COMPACT_ATOMS: atom_id res chain seq x y z
N MET A 1 25.63 18.57 -34.86
CA MET A 1 24.45 17.73 -34.50
C MET A 1 24.76 16.24 -34.42
N ALA A 2 25.90 15.74 -34.95
CA ALA A 2 26.25 14.31 -34.90
C ALA A 2 26.81 13.82 -33.54
N ASP A 3 27.42 14.69 -32.73
CA ASP A 3 28.09 14.33 -31.47
C ASP A 3 27.15 13.78 -30.37
N TYR A 4 25.85 14.10 -30.44
CA TYR A 4 24.89 13.68 -29.42
C TYR A 4 24.25 12.33 -29.70
N ALA A 5 24.41 11.76 -30.90
CA ALA A 5 23.74 10.52 -31.27
C ALA A 5 24.25 9.33 -30.44
N ASP A 6 25.55 9.25 -30.22
CA ASP A 6 26.17 8.20 -29.40
C ASP A 6 25.81 8.36 -27.91
N ASP A 7 25.79 9.59 -27.41
CA ASP A 7 25.36 9.89 -26.04
C ASP A 7 23.88 9.55 -25.80
N ILE A 8 23.02 9.78 -26.80
CA ILE A 8 21.59 9.40 -26.74
C ILE A 8 21.45 7.89 -26.66
N ALA A 9 22.22 7.12 -27.44
CA ALA A 9 22.14 5.66 -27.40
C ALA A 9 22.55 5.10 -26.04
N VAL A 10 23.64 5.64 -25.45
CA VAL A 10 24.07 5.27 -24.10
C VAL A 10 23.02 5.64 -23.06
N TRP A 11 22.41 6.83 -23.17
CA TRP A 11 21.37 7.27 -22.26
C TRP A 11 20.11 6.40 -22.36
N GLN A 12 19.71 6.03 -23.57
CA GLN A 12 18.56 5.16 -23.80
C GLN A 12 18.76 3.79 -23.16
N GLU A 13 19.91 3.15 -23.36
CA GLU A 13 20.18 1.85 -22.73
C GLU A 13 20.21 1.96 -21.19
N CYS A 14 20.73 3.06 -20.64
CA CYS A 14 20.63 3.33 -19.19
C CYS A 14 19.17 3.47 -18.72
N GLN A 15 18.34 4.17 -19.49
CA GLN A 15 16.92 4.36 -19.17
C GLN A 15 16.15 3.03 -19.23
N ASP A 16 16.50 2.16 -20.17
CA ASP A 16 15.89 0.83 -20.30
C ASP A 16 16.22 -0.03 -19.07
N VAL A 17 17.49 -0.02 -18.61
CA VAL A 17 17.91 -0.70 -17.36
C VAL A 17 17.13 -0.20 -16.15
N VAL A 18 16.97 1.11 -15.99
CA VAL A 18 16.20 1.70 -14.89
C VAL A 18 14.73 1.31 -14.97
N SER A 19 14.15 1.38 -16.17
CA SER A 19 12.73 1.07 -16.39
C SER A 19 12.42 -0.40 -16.09
N ALA A 20 13.29 -1.32 -16.55
CA ALA A 20 13.18 -2.74 -16.24
C ALA A 20 13.29 -2.99 -14.72
N SER A 21 14.26 -2.34 -14.06
CA SER A 21 14.48 -2.51 -12.62
C SER A 21 13.30 -2.02 -11.79
N VAL A 22 12.74 -0.85 -12.10
CA VAL A 22 11.58 -0.29 -11.39
C VAL A 22 10.34 -1.16 -11.63
N THR A 23 10.10 -1.57 -12.88
CA THR A 23 8.96 -2.44 -13.23
C THR A 23 9.05 -3.77 -12.46
N PHE A 24 10.21 -4.42 -12.50
CA PHE A 24 10.45 -5.66 -11.78
C PHE A 24 10.22 -5.50 -10.28
N MET A 25 10.76 -4.45 -9.64
CA MET A 25 10.55 -4.20 -8.21
C MET A 25 9.09 -3.90 -7.86
N ASN A 26 8.37 -3.21 -8.73
CA ASN A 26 6.97 -2.86 -8.50
C ASN A 26 6.04 -4.08 -8.61
N GLU A 27 6.31 -5.00 -9.54
CA GLU A 27 5.50 -6.22 -9.71
C GLU A 27 5.92 -7.34 -8.76
N GLN A 28 7.23 -7.49 -8.57
CA GLN A 28 7.80 -8.62 -7.84
C GLN A 28 8.18 -8.30 -6.40
N CYS A 29 8.12 -7.03 -5.97
CA CYS A 29 8.56 -6.62 -4.64
C CYS A 29 10.01 -7.08 -4.33
N LEU A 30 10.47 -6.82 -3.11
CA LEU A 30 11.71 -7.37 -2.59
C LEU A 30 11.46 -8.73 -1.94
N PHE A 31 12.28 -9.73 -2.27
CA PHE A 31 12.26 -11.08 -1.70
C PHE A 31 13.68 -11.66 -1.73
N LYS A 32 13.93 -12.75 -0.99
CA LYS A 32 15.23 -13.45 -1.05
C LYS A 32 15.46 -14.04 -2.46
N GLY A 33 16.51 -13.60 -3.15
CA GLY A 33 16.83 -14.00 -4.53
C GLY A 33 16.32 -13.02 -5.59
N ALA A 34 15.72 -11.91 -5.19
CA ALA A 34 15.31 -10.83 -6.08
C ALA A 34 16.47 -10.25 -6.88
N ALA A 35 17.69 -10.18 -6.32
CA ALA A 35 18.86 -9.68 -7.05
C ALA A 35 19.23 -10.57 -8.26
N ASN A 36 19.15 -11.90 -8.09
CA ASN A 36 19.39 -12.84 -9.17
C ASN A 36 18.30 -12.78 -10.22
N ALA A 37 17.03 -12.69 -9.80
CA ALA A 37 15.91 -12.54 -10.72
C ALA A 37 15.97 -11.21 -11.50
N LEU A 38 16.35 -10.11 -10.85
CA LEU A 38 16.56 -8.82 -11.51
C LEU A 38 17.70 -8.89 -12.54
N ARG A 39 18.80 -9.57 -12.21
CA ARG A 39 19.88 -9.80 -13.18
C ARG A 39 19.37 -10.54 -14.41
N SER A 40 18.56 -11.58 -14.23
CA SER A 40 17.95 -12.31 -15.34
C SER A 40 17.00 -11.44 -16.17
N GLU A 41 16.27 -10.51 -15.53
CA GLU A 41 15.36 -9.57 -16.21
C GLU A 41 16.12 -8.53 -17.05
N ILE A 42 17.21 -7.96 -16.51
CA ILE A 42 18.05 -7.01 -17.25
C ILE A 42 18.81 -7.71 -18.39
N GLY A 43 19.25 -8.95 -18.14
CA GLY A 43 20.05 -9.72 -19.08
C GLY A 43 21.50 -9.24 -19.20
N ASP A 44 22.27 -9.92 -20.06
CA ASP A 44 23.72 -9.69 -20.22
C ASP A 44 24.08 -8.94 -21.52
N SER A 45 23.10 -8.51 -22.30
CA SER A 45 23.30 -7.95 -23.65
C SER A 45 23.51 -6.44 -23.71
N LEU A 46 23.96 -5.82 -22.62
CA LEU A 46 24.21 -4.38 -22.55
C LEU A 46 25.46 -4.00 -23.35
N GLN A 47 25.32 -3.05 -24.27
CA GLN A 47 26.36 -2.62 -25.19
C GLN A 47 27.39 -1.69 -24.55
N TYR A 48 26.97 -0.87 -23.58
CA TYR A 48 27.78 0.23 -23.07
C TYR A 48 28.29 -0.02 -21.64
N GLY A 49 29.53 0.38 -21.34
CA GLY A 49 30.09 0.22 -19.99
C GLY A 49 29.34 1.00 -18.91
N LYS A 50 28.71 2.13 -19.26
CA LYS A 50 27.92 2.94 -18.31
C LYS A 50 26.63 2.22 -17.88
N SER A 51 25.89 1.62 -18.81
CA SER A 51 24.68 0.85 -18.52
C SER A 51 25.01 -0.43 -17.75
N GLN A 52 26.11 -1.12 -18.09
CA GLN A 52 26.62 -2.27 -17.31
C GLN A 52 26.93 -1.89 -15.87
N THR A 53 27.62 -0.77 -15.64
CA THR A 53 27.93 -0.27 -14.31
C THR A 53 26.66 0.10 -13.53
N LEU A 54 25.69 0.73 -14.20
CA LEU A 54 24.40 1.08 -13.60
C LEU A 54 23.61 -0.17 -13.20
N ALA A 55 23.49 -1.16 -14.09
CA ALA A 55 22.83 -2.43 -13.83
C ALA A 55 23.45 -3.15 -12.63
N GLN A 56 24.79 -3.23 -12.60
CA GLN A 56 25.49 -3.87 -11.49
C GLN A 56 25.20 -3.16 -10.15
N ARG A 57 25.23 -1.82 -10.11
CA ARG A 57 24.89 -1.05 -8.90
C ARG A 57 23.46 -1.28 -8.43
N LEU A 58 22.50 -1.37 -9.35
CA LEU A 58 21.10 -1.66 -9.01
C LEU A 58 20.94 -3.09 -8.47
N ILE A 59 21.60 -4.06 -9.09
CA ILE A 59 21.59 -5.46 -8.63
C ILE A 59 22.22 -5.57 -7.23
N ASP A 60 23.36 -4.92 -7.00
CA ASP A 60 24.05 -4.91 -5.70
C ASP A 60 23.17 -4.25 -4.63
N PHE A 61 22.51 -3.13 -4.96
CA PHE A 61 21.56 -2.50 -4.04
C PHE A 61 20.40 -3.44 -3.66
N VAL A 62 19.81 -4.14 -4.63
CA VAL A 62 18.76 -5.12 -4.35
C VAL A 62 19.30 -6.29 -3.54
N HIS A 63 20.53 -6.73 -3.80
CA HIS A 63 21.19 -7.79 -3.05
C HIS A 63 21.37 -7.42 -1.58
N ASP A 64 21.88 -6.22 -1.29
CA ASP A 64 22.05 -5.72 0.07
C ASP A 64 20.70 -5.56 0.79
N ALA A 65 19.68 -5.11 0.06
CA ALA A 65 18.33 -4.98 0.60
C ALA A 65 17.71 -6.35 0.91
N GLU A 66 17.82 -7.34 0.01
CA GLU A 66 17.24 -8.66 0.23
C GLU A 66 17.89 -9.41 1.40
N GLN A 67 19.16 -9.12 1.73
CA GLN A 67 19.82 -9.72 2.88
C GLN A 67 19.11 -9.39 4.20
N GLN A 68 18.42 -8.26 4.28
CA GLN A 68 17.71 -7.82 5.49
C GLN A 68 16.37 -8.52 5.71
N LEU A 69 15.85 -9.25 4.71
CA LEU A 69 14.56 -9.94 4.82
C LEU A 69 14.66 -11.21 5.64
N ARG A 70 13.56 -11.55 6.28
CA ARG A 70 13.33 -12.87 6.87
C ARG A 70 13.01 -13.89 5.78
N GLU A 71 13.17 -15.17 6.11
CA GLU A 71 12.80 -16.25 5.21
C GLU A 71 11.30 -16.20 4.89
N GLY A 72 10.95 -16.32 3.60
CA GLY A 72 9.57 -16.25 3.10
C GLY A 72 8.95 -14.85 3.11
N GLU A 73 9.68 -13.82 3.52
CA GLU A 73 9.19 -12.44 3.53
C GLU A 73 9.23 -11.83 2.12
N ARG A 74 8.22 -10.99 1.82
CA ARG A 74 8.15 -10.21 0.59
C ARG A 74 7.63 -8.81 0.91
N LEU A 75 8.40 -7.77 0.59
CA LEU A 75 8.11 -6.39 0.99
C LEU A 75 8.15 -5.42 -0.19
N PRO A 76 7.26 -4.42 -0.23
CA PRO A 76 7.35 -3.36 -1.22
C PRO A 76 8.66 -2.57 -1.02
N MET A 77 9.39 -2.32 -2.12
CA MET A 77 10.63 -1.54 -2.07
C MET A 77 10.37 -0.02 -2.12
N SER A 78 9.17 0.39 -2.53
CA SER A 78 8.78 1.78 -2.69
C SER A 78 7.47 2.09 -1.98
N THR A 79 7.32 3.33 -1.50
CA THR A 79 6.05 3.84 -0.97
C THR A 79 5.00 4.03 -2.05
N GLU A 80 5.39 4.08 -3.33
CA GLU A 80 4.46 4.20 -4.47
C GLU A 80 3.37 3.12 -4.43
N ILE A 81 3.73 1.87 -4.10
CA ILE A 81 2.78 0.75 -3.99
C ILE A 81 1.77 1.02 -2.86
N LEU A 82 2.22 1.55 -1.73
CA LEU A 82 1.36 1.89 -0.59
C LEU A 82 0.46 3.09 -0.93
N GLU A 83 1.01 4.11 -1.56
CA GLU A 83 0.28 5.31 -2.00
C GLU A 83 -0.79 4.96 -3.04
N SER A 84 -0.46 4.10 -4.01
CA SER A 84 -1.39 3.55 -4.99
C SER A 84 -2.51 2.76 -4.33
N ALA A 85 -2.18 1.91 -3.35
CA ALA A 85 -3.19 1.17 -2.57
C ALA A 85 -4.13 2.11 -1.80
N PHE A 86 -3.61 3.17 -1.20
CA PHE A 86 -4.43 4.21 -0.56
C PHE A 86 -5.26 5.02 -1.57
N GLY A 87 -4.75 5.26 -2.77
CA GLY A 87 -5.48 5.87 -3.88
C GLY A 87 -6.68 5.02 -4.28
N LEU A 88 -6.47 3.73 -4.54
CA LEU A 88 -7.52 2.77 -4.85
C LEU A 88 -8.56 2.67 -3.73
N TYR A 89 -8.10 2.62 -2.48
CA TYR A 89 -8.98 2.60 -1.32
C TYR A 89 -9.88 3.84 -1.25
N LYS A 90 -9.32 5.05 -1.42
CA LYS A 90 -10.10 6.29 -1.42
C LYS A 90 -11.10 6.33 -2.58
N GLN A 91 -10.72 5.81 -3.76
CA GLN A 91 -11.63 5.69 -4.89
C GLN A 91 -12.84 4.79 -4.57
N LEU A 92 -12.62 3.69 -3.85
CA LEU A 92 -13.68 2.78 -3.40
C LEU A 92 -14.56 3.42 -2.30
N GLU A 93 -13.98 4.17 -1.36
CA GLU A 93 -14.74 4.88 -0.31
C GLU A 93 -15.59 6.04 -0.83
N ARG A 94 -15.31 6.56 -2.04
CA ARG A 94 -16.02 7.69 -2.67
C ARG A 94 -16.21 8.87 -1.70
N GLN A 95 -17.46 9.17 -1.32
CA GLN A 95 -17.83 10.35 -0.51
C GLN A 95 -17.48 10.23 0.98
N HIS A 96 -17.14 9.04 1.48
CA HIS A 96 -16.76 8.86 2.89
C HIS A 96 -15.33 9.36 3.20
N SER A 97 -14.53 9.67 2.16
CA SER A 97 -13.15 10.16 2.27
C SER A 97 -13.00 11.58 2.86
N LYS A 98 -14.10 12.35 3.01
CA LYS A 98 -14.02 13.79 3.35
C LYS A 98 -13.72 14.12 4.82
N SER A 99 -13.75 13.15 5.75
CA SER A 99 -13.63 13.43 7.19
C SER A 99 -12.67 12.49 7.94
N GLY A 100 -11.81 11.75 7.23
CA GLY A 100 -10.87 10.79 7.79
C GLY A 100 -11.26 9.33 7.58
N PHE A 101 -10.36 8.41 7.94
CA PHE A 101 -10.58 6.98 7.76
C PHE A 101 -11.69 6.43 8.65
N THR A 102 -12.48 5.52 8.10
CA THR A 102 -13.51 4.78 8.84
C THR A 102 -13.01 3.39 9.23
N SER A 103 -13.88 2.59 9.86
CA SER A 103 -13.61 1.18 10.11
C SER A 103 -13.35 0.36 8.84
N LEU A 104 -13.73 0.87 7.66
CA LEU A 104 -13.45 0.25 6.36
C LEU A 104 -11.96 0.14 6.06
N LEU A 105 -11.09 0.88 6.77
CA LEU A 105 -9.64 0.77 6.59
C LEU A 105 -9.14 -0.66 6.85
N ALA A 106 -9.87 -1.44 7.65
CA ALA A 106 -9.60 -2.86 7.86
C ALA A 106 -9.69 -3.70 6.56
N CYS A 107 -10.35 -3.19 5.52
CA CYS A 107 -10.45 -3.83 4.22
C CYS A 107 -9.30 -3.48 3.27
N LEU A 108 -8.44 -2.50 3.59
CA LEU A 108 -7.30 -2.11 2.75
C LEU A 108 -6.41 -3.30 2.35
N PRO A 109 -6.03 -4.23 3.25
CA PRO A 109 -5.21 -5.39 2.87
C PRO A 109 -5.89 -6.32 1.85
N ALA A 110 -7.23 -6.33 1.79
CA ALA A 110 -7.95 -7.14 0.82
C ALA A 110 -7.77 -6.64 -0.63
N LEU A 111 -7.38 -5.36 -0.82
CA LEU A 111 -7.06 -4.80 -2.13
C LEU A 111 -5.73 -5.32 -2.68
N LEU A 112 -4.86 -5.85 -1.82
CA LEU A 112 -3.51 -6.30 -2.17
C LEU A 112 -3.46 -7.79 -2.52
N LYS A 113 -4.60 -8.47 -2.58
CA LYS A 113 -4.71 -9.90 -2.91
C LYS A 113 -5.80 -10.14 -3.95
N PRO A 114 -5.60 -11.08 -4.90
CA PRO A 114 -6.68 -11.53 -5.77
C PRO A 114 -7.92 -11.96 -4.98
N THR A 115 -9.07 -11.35 -5.28
CA THR A 115 -10.35 -11.69 -4.67
C THR A 115 -11.01 -12.82 -5.46
N THR A 116 -10.70 -14.07 -5.11
CA THR A 116 -11.31 -15.25 -5.73
C THR A 116 -12.42 -15.83 -4.85
N PRO A 117 -13.46 -16.47 -5.42
CA PRO A 117 -14.55 -17.05 -4.63
C PRO A 117 -14.06 -18.03 -3.55
N GLY A 118 -13.07 -18.87 -3.89
CA GLY A 118 -12.46 -19.81 -2.94
C GLY A 118 -11.73 -19.10 -1.78
N ALA A 119 -10.94 -18.06 -2.09
CA ALA A 119 -10.24 -17.29 -1.05
C ALA A 119 -11.21 -16.57 -0.12
N VAL A 120 -12.33 -16.05 -0.66
CA VAL A 120 -13.40 -15.43 0.12
C VAL A 120 -14.05 -16.46 1.05
N GLY A 121 -14.42 -17.64 0.54
CA GLY A 121 -15.01 -18.70 1.37
C GLY A 121 -14.10 -19.14 2.53
N VAL A 122 -12.80 -19.32 2.27
CA VAL A 122 -11.81 -19.64 3.31
C VAL A 122 -11.71 -18.53 4.35
N ALA A 123 -11.72 -17.26 3.94
CA ALA A 123 -11.65 -16.12 4.86
C ALA A 123 -12.88 -16.04 5.78
N PHE A 124 -14.10 -16.20 5.21
CA PHE A 124 -15.34 -16.19 5.98
C PHE A 124 -15.44 -17.36 6.97
N ASN A 125 -14.89 -18.53 6.63
CA ASN A 125 -14.83 -19.67 7.56
C ASN A 125 -13.80 -19.48 8.68
N ARG A 126 -12.75 -18.69 8.44
CA ARG A 126 -11.65 -18.47 9.39
C ARG A 126 -11.93 -17.34 10.38
N VAL A 127 -12.60 -16.28 9.95
CA VAL A 127 -12.79 -15.05 10.76
C VAL A 127 -14.25 -14.63 10.71
N SER A 128 -14.88 -14.50 11.89
CA SER A 128 -16.25 -14.05 11.98
C SER A 128 -16.37 -12.52 11.96
N ALA A 129 -17.56 -12.00 11.66
CA ALA A 129 -17.83 -10.57 11.75
C ALA A 129 -17.60 -10.01 13.17
N LYS A 130 -17.82 -10.83 14.21
CA LYS A 130 -17.59 -10.43 15.62
C LYS A 130 -16.10 -10.23 15.88
N ASP A 131 -15.25 -11.09 15.33
CA ASP A 131 -13.79 -10.99 15.49
C ASP A 131 -13.27 -9.71 14.83
N VAL A 132 -13.75 -9.40 13.62
CA VAL A 132 -13.40 -8.16 12.90
C VAL A 132 -13.84 -6.93 13.70
N GLN A 133 -15.07 -6.92 14.24
CA GLN A 133 -15.55 -5.80 15.06
C GLN A 133 -14.73 -5.62 16.35
N ALA A 134 -14.40 -6.71 17.03
CA ALA A 134 -13.56 -6.66 18.23
C ALA A 134 -12.16 -6.13 17.91
N TRP A 135 -11.57 -6.57 16.81
CA TRP A 135 -10.26 -6.09 16.34
C TRP A 135 -10.31 -4.60 16.02
N ILE A 136 -11.31 -4.14 15.26
CA ILE A 136 -11.50 -2.72 14.93
C ILE A 136 -11.66 -1.89 16.19
N LYS A 137 -12.48 -2.33 17.17
CA LYS A 137 -12.67 -1.60 18.43
C LYS A 137 -11.38 -1.50 19.25
N LYS A 138 -10.50 -2.51 19.17
CA LYS A 138 -9.23 -2.55 19.89
C LYS A 138 -8.18 -1.64 19.24
N HIS A 139 -8.11 -1.63 17.91
CA HIS A 139 -7.02 -0.99 17.17
C HIS A 139 -7.39 0.39 16.61
N PHE A 140 -8.66 0.63 16.27
CA PHE A 140 -9.13 1.89 15.74
C PHE A 140 -9.84 2.68 16.83
N GLY A 141 -9.49 3.97 16.95
CA GLY A 141 -10.22 4.90 17.80
C GLY A 141 -11.60 5.25 17.25
N SER A 142 -12.36 6.04 18.00
CA SER A 142 -13.65 6.54 17.53
C SER A 142 -13.46 7.46 16.31
N SER A 143 -14.23 7.20 15.24
CA SER A 143 -14.18 8.03 14.03
C SER A 143 -14.69 9.44 14.31
N VAL A 144 -14.28 10.42 13.49
CA VAL A 144 -14.76 11.81 13.60
C VAL A 144 -16.29 11.86 13.53
N THR A 145 -16.90 11.11 12.63
CA THR A 145 -18.37 11.00 12.50
C THR A 145 -18.99 10.40 13.76
N SER A 146 -18.39 9.34 14.32
CA SER A 146 -18.87 8.74 15.58
C SER A 146 -18.84 9.76 16.71
N ARG A 147 -17.75 10.53 16.84
CA ARG A 147 -17.63 11.56 17.88
C ARG A 147 -18.66 12.67 17.71
N ARG A 148 -18.92 13.11 16.46
CA ARG A 148 -19.97 14.10 16.18
C ARG A 148 -21.35 13.58 16.55
N HIS A 149 -21.68 12.34 16.17
CA HIS A 149 -22.96 11.72 16.56
C HIS A 149 -23.11 11.57 18.07
N SER A 150 -22.07 11.15 18.78
CA SER A 150 -22.07 11.09 20.25
C SER A 150 -22.32 12.45 20.87
N ALA A 151 -21.60 13.49 20.43
CA ALA A 151 -21.79 14.86 20.93
C ALA A 151 -23.20 15.40 20.64
N TYR A 152 -23.77 15.14 19.46
CA TYR A 152 -25.16 15.51 19.14
C TYR A 152 -26.17 14.75 19.99
N ALA A 153 -25.93 13.46 20.25
CA ALA A 153 -26.81 12.64 21.08
C ALA A 153 -26.78 13.10 22.55
N GLU A 154 -25.59 13.40 23.08
CA GLU A 154 -25.40 13.98 24.42
C GLU A 154 -26.13 15.31 24.54
N HIS A 155 -25.93 16.24 23.59
CA HIS A 155 -26.61 17.52 23.56
C HIS A 155 -28.14 17.37 23.54
N LYS A 156 -28.66 16.45 22.72
CA LYS A 156 -30.11 16.16 22.65
C LYS A 156 -30.65 15.54 23.94
N ALA A 157 -29.87 14.69 24.61
CA ALA A 157 -30.23 14.12 25.90
C ALA A 157 -30.28 15.20 27.00
N HIS A 158 -29.31 16.11 27.03
CA HIS A 158 -29.30 17.26 27.94
C HIS A 158 -30.48 18.21 27.71
N LEU A 159 -30.85 18.48 26.46
CA LEU A 159 -32.05 19.28 26.15
C LEU A 159 -33.32 18.59 26.63
N LYS A 160 -33.45 17.27 26.44
CA LYS A 160 -34.60 16.52 26.94
C LYS A 160 -34.68 16.53 28.48
N SER A 161 -33.57 16.34 29.19
CA SER A 161 -33.57 16.39 30.66
C SER A 161 -33.89 17.78 31.20
N ALA A 162 -33.41 18.84 30.54
CA ALA A 162 -33.71 20.22 30.91
C ALA A 162 -35.17 20.61 30.66
N THR A 163 -35.82 19.99 29.66
CA THR A 163 -37.25 20.23 29.37
C THR A 163 -38.18 19.38 30.26
N VAL A 164 -37.66 18.30 30.87
CA VAL A 164 -38.41 17.38 31.74
C VAL A 164 -38.36 17.80 33.22
N GLN A 165 -37.47 18.70 33.64
CA GLN A 165 -37.62 19.38 34.94
C GLN A 165 -38.73 20.45 34.81
N PRO A 166 -39.95 20.22 35.36
CA PRO A 166 -40.93 21.28 35.44
C PRO A 166 -40.53 22.22 36.59
N ALA A 167 -40.90 23.48 36.46
CA ALA A 167 -40.74 24.50 37.49
C ALA A 167 -41.07 23.95 38.89
N THR A 168 -40.05 23.77 39.73
CA THR A 168 -40.25 23.59 41.16
C THR A 168 -40.64 24.96 41.72
N THR A 169 -41.92 25.10 42.02
CA THR A 169 -42.53 26.16 42.85
C THR A 169 -41.86 26.28 44.20
#